data_AF-A0A5C7LYU8-F1
#
_entry.id   AF-A0A5C7LYU8-F1
#
_cell.length_a   1.000
_cell.length_b   1.000
_cell.length_c   1.000
_cell.angle_alpha   90.00
_cell.angle_beta   90.00
_cell.angle_gamma   90.00
#
_symmetry.space_group_name_H-M   'P 1'
#
loop_
_entity.id
_entity.type
_entity.pdbx_description
1 polymer ?
#
loop_
_entity_poly.entity_id
_entity_poly.type
_entity_poly.pdbx_seq_one_letter_code
_entity_poly.pdbx_strand_id
1 'polypeptide(L)'
;MAAVSWFVTPVIAADTVTWNGKTFAQIRPTDAKGAVAEIFYRNEDVNNSAHNGDYSVDLGGFEVGIRFKWDARGGDDRITITPPDGYIAVPETLTLPEGAEGLILIFPISALGV
;
A
#
# COMPACT_ATOMS: atom_id res chain seq x y z
N MET A 1 -9.25 44.32 -3.89
CA MET A 1 -8.49 43.08 -4.12
C MET A 1 -8.83 42.11 -3.01
N ALA A 2 -9.46 40.97 -3.32
CA ALA A 2 -9.77 39.94 -2.34
C ALA A 2 -8.69 38.86 -2.40
N ALA A 3 -8.02 38.61 -1.27
CA ALA A 3 -7.09 37.50 -1.14
C ALA A 3 -7.88 36.19 -1.04
N VAL A 4 -7.67 35.28 -1.99
CA VAL A 4 -8.20 33.92 -1.91
C VAL A 4 -7.25 33.14 -1.00
N SER A 5 -7.72 32.81 0.20
CA SER A 5 -7.03 31.92 1.13
C SER A 5 -7.40 30.47 0.78
N TRP A 6 -6.47 29.74 0.18
CA TRP A 6 -6.59 28.31 -0.01
C TRP A 6 -6.15 27.62 1.28
N PHE A 7 -7.11 27.23 2.12
CA PHE A 7 -6.82 26.27 3.16
C PHE A 7 -6.57 24.93 2.48
N VAL A 8 -5.31 24.55 2.31
CA VAL A 8 -4.95 23.14 2.08
C VAL A 8 -5.19 22.46 3.42
N THR A 9 -6.29 21.72 3.54
CA THR A 9 -6.41 20.75 4.63
C THR A 9 -5.30 19.74 4.37
N PRO A 10 -4.27 19.59 5.23
CA PRO A 10 -3.38 18.46 5.09
C PRO A 10 -4.27 17.23 5.23
N VAL A 11 -4.38 16.46 4.15
CA VAL A 11 -4.78 15.06 4.29
C VAL A 11 -3.71 14.50 5.20
N ILE A 12 -4.06 14.17 6.44
CA ILE A 12 -3.20 13.32 7.26
C ILE A 12 -3.23 12.00 6.52
N ALA A 13 -2.23 11.78 5.69
CA ALA A 13 -2.13 10.59 4.89
C ALA A 13 -2.03 9.41 5.87
N ALA A 14 -2.91 8.43 5.69
CA ALA A 14 -3.03 7.31 6.61
C ALA A 14 -1.91 6.31 6.33
N ASP A 15 -1.34 5.70 7.36
CA ASP A 15 -0.38 4.61 7.20
C ASP A 15 -1.05 3.29 6.81
N THR A 16 -2.39 3.23 6.88
CA THR A 16 -3.18 2.02 6.73
C THR A 16 -4.42 2.28 5.89
N VAL A 17 -4.67 1.40 4.92
CA VAL A 17 -5.98 1.24 4.27
C VAL A 17 -6.65 -0.03 4.81
N THR A 18 -7.94 0.06 5.11
CA THR A 18 -8.73 -1.06 5.66
C THR A 18 -9.98 -1.29 4.84
N TRP A 19 -10.25 -2.55 4.51
CA TRP A 19 -11.46 -3.01 3.84
C TRP A 19 -12.29 -3.86 4.81
N ASN A 20 -13.56 -3.47 5.00
CA ASN A 20 -14.51 -4.12 5.91
C ASN A 20 -13.98 -4.42 7.32
N GLY A 21 -13.03 -3.62 7.80
CA GLY A 21 -12.49 -3.70 9.17
C GLY A 21 -11.57 -4.89 9.45
N LYS A 22 -11.25 -5.74 8.46
CA LYS A 22 -10.42 -6.94 8.68
C LYS A 22 -9.27 -7.10 7.69
N THR A 23 -9.53 -6.94 6.39
CA THR A 23 -8.47 -6.90 5.38
C THR A 23 -7.81 -5.54 5.45
N PHE A 24 -6.48 -5.49 5.50
CA PHE A 24 -5.77 -4.22 5.51
C PHE A 24 -4.39 -4.32 4.88
N ALA A 25 -3.92 -3.18 4.36
CA ALA A 25 -2.53 -2.99 3.98
C ALA A 25 -1.98 -1.77 4.75
N GLN A 26 -0.85 -1.96 5.41
CA GLN A 26 -0.18 -0.94 6.23
C GLN A 26 1.25 -0.73 5.75
N ILE A 27 1.64 0.54 5.58
CA ILE A 27 3.04 0.91 5.43
C ILE A 27 3.69 1.11 6.81
N ARG A 28 4.89 0.56 7.00
CA ARG A 28 5.63 0.70 8.26
C ARG A 28 7.15 0.75 8.01
N PRO A 29 7.92 1.26 8.99
CA PRO A 29 9.38 1.15 8.96
C PRO A 29 9.82 -0.32 8.88
N THR A 30 11.00 -0.57 8.32
CA THR A 30 11.57 -1.91 8.19
C THR A 30 13.03 -1.94 8.61
N ASP A 31 13.46 -3.07 9.17
CA ASP A 31 14.87 -3.35 9.49
C ASP A 31 15.55 -4.16 8.35
N ALA A 32 14.83 -4.48 7.27
CA ALA A 32 15.39 -5.20 6.14
C ALA A 32 16.50 -4.39 5.46
N LYS A 33 17.69 -4.97 5.38
CA LYS A 33 18.88 -4.27 4.87
C LYS A 33 18.65 -3.74 3.45
N GLY A 34 18.76 -2.42 3.31
CA GLY A 34 18.63 -1.70 2.04
C GLY A 34 17.20 -1.31 1.68
N ALA A 35 16.19 -1.84 2.39
CA ALA A 35 14.82 -1.38 2.26
C ALA A 35 14.60 -0.10 3.10
N VAL A 36 13.67 0.73 2.66
CA VAL A 36 13.30 1.99 3.35
C VAL A 36 11.94 1.90 4.04
N ALA A 37 11.08 1.00 3.58
CA ALA A 37 9.76 0.75 4.15
C ALA A 37 9.31 -0.67 3.77
N GLU A 38 8.27 -1.14 4.44
CA GLU A 38 7.55 -2.35 4.05
C GLU A 38 6.04 -2.14 4.06
N ILE A 39 5.36 -2.84 3.16
CA ILE A 39 3.91 -2.99 3.17
C ILE A 39 3.57 -4.34 3.78
N PHE A 40 2.87 -4.32 4.90
CA PHE A 40 2.29 -5.50 5.51
C PHE A 40 0.83 -5.63 5.08
N TYR A 41 0.49 -6.77 4.48
CA TYR A 41 -0.83 -7.03 3.96
C TYR A 41 -1.43 -8.26 4.64
N ARG A 42 -2.66 -8.12 5.12
CA ARG A 42 -3.48 -9.20 5.66
C ARG A 42 -4.76 -9.31 4.86
N ASN A 43 -5.02 -10.50 4.35
CA ASN A 43 -6.23 -10.81 3.60
C ASN A 43 -7.23 -11.61 4.46
N GLU A 44 -8.50 -11.21 4.44
CA GLU A 44 -9.60 -11.83 5.18
C GLU A 44 -10.86 -11.89 4.31
N ASP A 45 -11.66 -12.94 4.49
CA ASP A 45 -12.84 -13.26 3.67
C ASP A 45 -14.03 -12.35 4.03
N VAL A 46 -13.86 -11.07 3.73
CA VAL A 46 -14.85 -10.00 3.93
C VAL A 46 -14.94 -9.09 2.71
N ASN A 47 -14.14 -9.34 1.67
CA ASN A 47 -14.03 -8.48 0.52
C ASN A 47 -15.08 -8.76 -0.55
N ASN A 48 -15.36 -7.76 -1.38
CA ASN A 48 -16.26 -7.87 -2.52
C ASN A 48 -15.84 -6.89 -3.63
N SER A 49 -16.57 -6.89 -4.73
CA SER A 49 -16.21 -6.13 -5.91
C SER A 49 -16.17 -4.61 -5.70
N ALA A 50 -16.88 -4.07 -4.71
CA ALA A 50 -16.88 -2.65 -4.39
C ALA A 50 -15.57 -2.17 -3.74
N HIS A 51 -14.73 -3.09 -3.26
CA HIS A 51 -13.42 -2.76 -2.69
C HIS A 51 -12.30 -2.69 -3.73
N ASN A 52 -12.54 -3.14 -4.97
CA ASN A 52 -11.56 -2.97 -6.04
C ASN A 52 -11.27 -1.49 -6.24
N GLY A 53 -10.00 -1.12 -6.29
CA GLY A 53 -9.64 0.27 -6.48
C GLY A 53 -8.18 0.59 -6.25
N ASP A 54 -7.88 1.87 -6.39
CA ASP A 54 -6.58 2.47 -6.11
C ASP A 54 -6.68 3.27 -4.81
N TYR A 55 -5.71 3.07 -3.94
CA TYR A 55 -5.59 3.64 -2.61
C TYR A 55 -4.17 4.18 -2.43
N SER A 56 -3.93 4.96 -1.38
CA SER A 56 -2.58 5.31 -0.96
C SER A 56 -2.43 5.20 0.55
N VAL A 57 -1.19 4.93 0.95
CA VAL A 57 -0.74 4.96 2.34
C VAL A 57 0.53 5.80 2.43
N ASP A 58 0.78 6.41 3.58
CA ASP A 58 1.93 7.29 3.79
C ASP A 58 2.71 6.93 5.05
N LEU A 59 4.03 6.97 4.92
CA LEU A 59 4.94 6.84 6.05
C LEU A 59 5.77 8.12 6.20
N GLY A 60 5.21 9.12 6.88
CA GLY A 60 5.93 10.35 7.22
C GLY A 60 6.32 11.17 5.99
N GLY A 61 5.43 11.28 5.00
CA GLY A 61 5.66 11.95 3.72
C GLY A 61 6.16 11.02 2.60
N PHE A 62 6.30 9.73 2.88
CA PHE A 62 6.59 8.69 1.88
C PHE A 62 5.29 8.03 1.42
N GLU A 63 4.64 8.63 0.42
CA GLU A 63 3.38 8.13 -0.13
C GLU A 63 3.60 6.96 -1.09
N VAL A 64 2.84 5.87 -0.88
CA VAL A 64 2.87 4.66 -1.69
C VAL A 64 1.46 4.33 -2.18
N GLY A 65 1.32 4.12 -3.48
CA GLY A 65 0.07 3.68 -4.10
C GLY A 65 -0.16 2.18 -3.90
N ILE A 66 -1.41 1.82 -3.61
CA ILE A 66 -1.87 0.43 -3.46
C ILE A 66 -3.04 0.22 -4.41
N ARG A 67 -2.89 -0.68 -5.37
CA ARG A 67 -4.02 -1.17 -6.16
C ARG A 67 -4.52 -2.47 -5.57
N PHE A 68 -5.73 -2.46 -5.06
CA PHE A 68 -6.39 -3.66 -4.54
C PHE A 68 -7.32 -4.28 -5.58
N LYS A 69 -7.23 -5.60 -5.72
CA LYS A 69 -8.09 -6.39 -6.60
C LYS A 69 -8.58 -7.64 -5.86
N TRP A 70 -9.89 -7.68 -5.63
CA TRP A 70 -10.62 -8.83 -5.11
C TRP A 70 -10.82 -9.90 -6.19
N ASP A 71 -10.60 -11.17 -5.86
CA ASP A 71 -10.97 -12.29 -6.72
C ASP A 71 -12.29 -12.94 -6.29
N ALA A 72 -13.35 -12.62 -7.04
CA ALA A 72 -14.72 -13.05 -6.79
C ALA A 72 -14.96 -14.56 -6.79
N ARG A 73 -13.99 -15.39 -7.21
CA ARG A 73 -14.14 -16.85 -7.31
C ARG A 73 -13.64 -17.60 -6.08
N GLY A 74 -13.43 -16.90 -4.95
CA GLY A 74 -12.76 -17.44 -3.77
C GLY A 74 -11.26 -17.65 -4.02
N GLY A 75 -10.71 -16.89 -4.96
CA GLY A 75 -9.29 -16.86 -5.27
C GLY A 75 -8.56 -15.87 -4.38
N ASP A 76 -7.24 -15.92 -4.43
CA ASP A 76 -6.35 -15.06 -3.66
C ASP A 76 -6.54 -13.58 -4.00
N ASP A 77 -6.77 -12.73 -2.99
CA ASP A 77 -6.81 -11.29 -3.18
C ASP A 77 -5.42 -10.74 -3.46
N ARG A 78 -5.40 -9.68 -4.27
CA ARG A 78 -4.16 -9.12 -4.79
C ARG A 78 -4.01 -7.66 -4.43
N ILE A 79 -2.81 -7.31 -3.98
CA ILE A 79 -2.33 -5.94 -3.96
C ILE A 79 -1.16 -5.78 -4.92
N THR A 80 -1.12 -4.66 -5.62
CA THR A 80 0.02 -4.20 -6.41
C THR A 80 0.48 -2.86 -5.84
N ILE A 81 1.79 -2.75 -5.59
CA ILE A 81 2.40 -1.60 -4.92
C ILE A 81 3.13 -0.72 -5.92
N THR A 82 2.77 0.56 -5.94
CA THR A 82 3.43 1.60 -6.73
C THR A 82 4.13 2.55 -5.77
N PRO A 83 5.44 2.37 -5.50
CA PRO A 83 6.20 3.30 -4.70
C PRO A 83 6.46 4.61 -5.47
N PRO A 84 6.93 5.68 -4.80
CA PRO A 84 7.27 6.92 -5.47
C PRO A 84 8.49 6.76 -6.38
N ASP A 85 8.71 7.72 -7.29
CA ASP A 85 9.84 7.70 -8.21
C ASP A 85 11.18 7.53 -7.49
N GLY A 86 12.05 6.69 -8.06
CA GLY A 86 13.35 6.36 -7.48
C GLY A 86 13.33 5.15 -6.53
N TYR A 87 12.16 4.51 -6.35
CA TYR A 87 11.99 3.32 -5.51
C TYR A 87 11.35 2.16 -6.28
N ILE A 88 11.47 0.95 -5.74
CA ILE A 88 10.87 -0.27 -6.27
C ILE A 88 10.29 -1.13 -5.14
N ALA A 89 9.18 -1.80 -5.40
CA ALA A 89 8.55 -2.75 -4.50
C ALA A 89 8.95 -4.20 -4.88
N VAL A 90 9.29 -5.01 -3.88
CA VAL A 90 9.72 -6.40 -4.06
C VAL A 90 9.02 -7.33 -3.06
N PRO A 91 8.15 -8.25 -3.52
CA PRO A 91 7.62 -8.30 -4.88
C PRO A 91 6.72 -7.08 -5.16
N GLU A 92 6.59 -6.67 -6.43
CA GLU A 92 5.68 -5.57 -6.81
C GLU A 92 4.21 -5.91 -6.50
N THR A 93 3.85 -7.19 -6.66
CA THR A 93 2.51 -7.71 -6.48
C THR A 93 2.54 -8.85 -5.49
N LEU A 94 1.64 -8.81 -4.52
CA LEU A 94 1.41 -9.89 -3.57
C LEU A 94 -0.02 -10.40 -3.76
N THR A 95 -0.15 -11.71 -3.88
CA THR A 95 -1.41 -12.43 -4.04
C THR A 95 -1.49 -13.40 -2.88
N LEU A 96 -2.51 -13.26 -2.02
CA LEU A 96 -2.64 -14.05 -0.79
C LEU A 96 -4.00 -14.74 -0.72
N PRO A 97 -4.06 -16.01 -0.29
CA PRO A 97 -5.33 -16.64 0.03
C PRO A 97 -6.01 -15.95 1.22
N GLU A 98 -7.28 -16.24 1.40
CA GLU A 98 -8.03 -15.76 2.57
C GLU A 98 -7.42 -16.26 3.89
N GLY A 99 -7.32 -15.37 4.87
CA GLY A 99 -6.73 -15.63 6.19
C GLY A 99 -5.20 -15.62 6.22
N ALA A 100 -4.54 -15.23 5.13
CA ALA A 100 -3.08 -15.16 5.05
C ALA A 100 -2.55 -13.73 5.19
N GLU A 101 -1.26 -13.65 5.53
CA GLU A 101 -0.52 -12.41 5.72
C GLU A 101 0.78 -12.47 4.90
N GLY A 102 1.28 -11.31 4.47
CA GLY A 102 2.53 -11.24 3.72
C GLY A 102 3.13 -9.84 3.68
N LEU A 103 4.33 -9.77 3.11
CA LEU A 103 5.17 -8.58 3.11
C LEU A 103 5.65 -8.24 1.70
N ILE A 104 5.68 -6.94 1.43
CA ILE A 104 6.37 -6.35 0.27
C ILE A 104 7.39 -5.35 0.83
N LEU A 105 8.64 -5.47 0.40
CA LEU A 105 9.71 -4.54 0.79
C LEU A 105 9.89 -3.46 -0.27
N ILE A 106 10.15 -2.22 0.15
CA ILE A 106 10.41 -1.10 -0.76
C ILE A 106 11.88 -0.69 -0.66
N PHE A 107 12.58 -0.68 -1.80
CA PHE A 107 14.00 -0.36 -1.91
C PHE A 107 14.22 0.89 -2.75
N PRO A 108 15.24 1.72 -2.48
CA PRO A 108 15.73 2.70 -3.43
C PRO A 108 16.30 1.98 -4.67
N ILE A 109 16.02 2.46 -5.88
CA ILE A 109 16.55 1.87 -7.12
C ILE A 109 18.09 1.89 -7.13
N SER A 110 18.70 2.92 -6.54
CA SER A 110 20.17 3.02 -6.39
C SER A 110 20.78 1.87 -5.58
N ALA A 111 20.00 1.21 -4.71
CA ALA A 111 20.46 0.05 -3.96
C ALA A 111 20.55 -1.22 -4.82
N LEU A 112 19.99 -1.21 -6.04
CA LEU A 112 20.00 -2.35 -6.96
C LEU A 112 21.21 -2.38 -7.92
N GLY A 113 22.08 -1.36 -7.88
CA GLY A 113 23.34 -1.35 -8.64
C GLY A 113 23.20 -1.24 -10.17
N VAL A 114 22.09 -0.66 -10.65
CA VAL A 114 21.87 -0.30 -12.07
C VAL A 114 22.44 1.07 -12.42
#